data_AF-A0ABD4UHI5-F1
#
_entry.id   AF-A0ABD4UHI5-F1
#
_cell.length_a   1.000
_cell.length_b   1.000
_cell.length_c   1.000
_cell.angle_alpha   90.00
_cell.angle_beta   90.00
_cell.angle_gamma   90.00
#
_symmetry.space_group_name_H-M   'P 1'
#
loop_
_entity.id
_entity.type
_entity.pdbx_description
1 polymer ?
#
loop_
_entity_poly.entity_id
_entity_poly.type
_entity_poly.pdbx_seq_one_letter_code
_entity_poly.pdbx_strand_id
1 'polypeptide(L)'
;MHDPFKITQPTCISFSGGRTSAYMLWRVLQANGGVPADTVVCFANTGKEVEATLRFVRDCAEHWQIPIHWLEYLSTEPGYTQVDFDRASRQGEPFEALIRKRQYLPNPVARGCTTSLKIRPMHRYLSCVSSNRAGSAWRSSRPGPKPPCGGFAWSL
;
A
#
# COMPACT_ATOMS: atom_id res chain seq x y z
N MET A 1 -12.56 -10.72 -27.62
CA MET A 1 -11.29 -10.04 -27.29
C MET A 1 -11.23 -9.87 -25.77
N HIS A 2 -10.10 -10.21 -25.14
CA HIS A 2 -9.94 -10.10 -23.69
C HIS A 2 -9.66 -8.64 -23.30
N ASP A 3 -10.40 -8.09 -22.35
CA ASP A 3 -10.11 -6.76 -21.78
C ASP A 3 -8.93 -6.88 -20.80
N PRO A 4 -7.76 -6.26 -21.09
CA PRO A 4 -6.57 -6.38 -20.24
C PRO A 4 -6.72 -5.74 -18.86
N PHE A 5 -7.77 -4.95 -18.63
CA PHE A 5 -8.04 -4.30 -17.34
C PHE A 5 -9.04 -5.09 -16.48
N LYS A 6 -9.61 -6.19 -17.01
CA LYS A 6 -10.50 -7.05 -16.24
C LYS A 6 -9.70 -7.86 -15.24
N ILE A 7 -10.03 -7.71 -13.95
CA ILE A 7 -9.37 -8.47 -12.88
C ILE A 7 -10.22 -9.69 -12.57
N THR A 8 -9.63 -10.88 -12.68
CA THR A 8 -10.30 -12.17 -12.43
C THR A 8 -9.72 -12.92 -11.24
N GLN A 9 -8.65 -12.41 -10.63
CA GLN A 9 -7.92 -13.03 -9.53
C GLN A 9 -7.60 -12.00 -8.44
N PRO A 10 -7.34 -12.43 -7.20
CA PRO A 10 -6.86 -11.54 -6.15
C PRO A 10 -5.66 -10.72 -6.62
N THR A 11 -5.74 -9.39 -6.48
CA THR A 11 -4.80 -8.46 -7.11
C THR A 11 -4.38 -7.37 -6.14
N CYS A 12 -3.08 -7.04 -6.13
CA CYS A 12 -2.60 -5.82 -5.49
C CYS A 12 -2.22 -4.81 -6.57
N ILE A 13 -2.82 -3.62 -6.50
CA ILE A 13 -2.49 -2.49 -7.37
C ILE A 13 -1.56 -1.54 -6.61
N SER A 14 -0.32 -1.43 -7.08
CA SER A 14 0.63 -0.43 -6.58
C SER A 14 0.39 0.90 -7.30
N PHE A 15 -0.37 1.79 -6.67
CA PHE A 15 -0.64 3.13 -7.18
C PHE A 15 0.45 4.08 -6.70
N SER A 16 1.21 4.68 -7.62
CA SER A 16 2.34 5.56 -7.29
C SER A 16 1.98 7.05 -7.20
N GLY A 17 0.72 7.43 -7.39
CA GLY A 17 0.30 8.83 -7.41
C GLY A 17 0.73 9.61 -8.66
N GLY A 18 1.13 8.93 -9.73
CA GLY A 18 1.52 9.54 -11.01
C GLY A 18 0.43 9.41 -12.07
N ARG A 19 0.53 10.21 -13.13
CA ARG A 19 -0.44 10.22 -14.26
C ARG A 19 -0.68 8.82 -14.85
N THR A 20 0.38 8.08 -15.15
CA THR A 20 0.25 6.75 -15.78
C THR A 20 -0.36 5.72 -14.86
N SER A 21 0.01 5.72 -13.57
CA SER A 21 -0.56 4.77 -12.60
C SER A 21 -2.01 5.12 -12.24
N ALA A 22 -2.37 6.41 -12.24
CA ALA A 22 -3.76 6.85 -12.11
C ALA A 22 -4.60 6.44 -13.32
N TYR A 23 -4.07 6.62 -14.53
CA TYR A 23 -4.75 6.17 -15.75
C TYR A 23 -4.98 4.65 -15.75
N MET A 24 -3.97 3.87 -15.33
CA MET A 24 -4.11 2.43 -15.19
C MET A 24 -5.20 2.06 -14.17
N LEU A 25 -5.20 2.68 -12.99
CA LEU A 25 -6.22 2.44 -11.96
C LEU A 25 -7.61 2.81 -12.47
N TRP A 26 -7.76 3.97 -13.09
CA TRP A 26 -9.02 4.40 -13.71
C TRP A 26 -9.54 3.39 -14.75
N ARG A 27 -8.68 2.88 -15.63
CA ARG A 27 -9.06 1.84 -16.60
C ARG A 27 -9.53 0.55 -15.94
N VAL A 28 -8.88 0.14 -14.84
CA VAL A 28 -9.33 -1.00 -14.02
C VAL A 28 -10.72 -0.74 -13.44
N LEU A 29 -10.97 0.45 -12.88
CA LEU A 29 -12.29 0.79 -12.33
C LEU A 29 -13.38 0.72 -13.40
N GLN A 30 -13.13 1.29 -14.59
CA GLN A 30 -14.08 1.25 -15.71
C GLN A 30 -14.39 -0.19 -16.17
N ALA A 31 -13.39 -1.06 -16.26
CA ALA A 31 -13.56 -2.44 -16.71
C ALA A 31 -14.27 -3.34 -15.68
N ASN A 32 -14.22 -2.96 -14.39
CA ASN A 32 -14.73 -3.78 -13.29
C ASN A 32 -15.96 -3.20 -12.57
N GLY A 33 -16.39 -1.98 -12.91
CA GLY A 33 -17.49 -1.29 -12.22
C GLY A 33 -17.11 -0.82 -10.82
N GLY A 34 -15.84 -0.48 -10.60
CA GLY A 34 -15.26 -0.20 -9.28
C GLY A 34 -14.06 -1.10 -8.96
N VAL A 35 -13.64 -1.12 -7.69
CA VAL A 35 -12.58 -2.04 -7.23
C VAL A 35 -13.18 -3.42 -6.94
N PRO A 36 -12.70 -4.50 -7.58
CA PRO A 36 -13.15 -5.85 -7.25
C PRO A 36 -12.89 -6.22 -5.79
N ALA A 37 -13.72 -7.08 -5.19
CA ALA A 37 -13.65 -7.42 -3.75
C ALA A 37 -12.28 -7.93 -3.25
N ASP A 38 -11.55 -8.67 -4.10
CA ASP A 38 -10.21 -9.20 -3.80
C ASP A 38 -9.07 -8.35 -4.38
N THR A 39 -9.36 -7.08 -4.69
CA THR A 39 -8.35 -6.11 -5.12
C THR A 39 -8.02 -5.15 -3.99
N VAL A 40 -6.72 -4.97 -3.75
CA VAL A 40 -6.20 -4.00 -2.77
C VAL A 40 -5.39 -2.95 -3.52
N VAL A 41 -5.76 -1.67 -3.35
CA VAL A 41 -5.01 -0.55 -3.93
C VAL A 41 -4.11 0.03 -2.83
N CYS A 42 -2.80 0.04 -3.07
CA CYS A 42 -1.81 0.53 -2.12
C CYS A 42 -1.05 1.73 -2.70
N PHE A 43 -0.83 2.74 -1.87
CA PHE A 43 0.11 3.83 -2.10
C PHE A 43 1.23 3.74 -1.07
N ALA A 44 2.49 3.71 -1.52
CA ALA A 44 3.64 3.69 -0.61
C ALA A 44 4.21 5.09 -0.46
N ASN A 45 3.96 5.72 0.68
CA ASN A 45 4.56 7.00 1.02
C ASN A 45 5.99 6.79 1.51
N THR A 46 6.92 7.48 0.85
CA THR A 46 8.35 7.45 1.22
C THR A 46 8.73 8.57 2.19
N GLY A 47 7.82 9.50 2.45
CA GLY A 47 8.07 10.77 3.14
C GLY A 47 8.76 11.83 2.28
N LYS A 48 9.10 11.53 1.03
CA LYS A 48 9.74 12.44 0.08
C LYS A 48 8.84 12.80 -1.11
N GLU A 49 7.58 12.38 -1.07
CA GLU A 49 6.61 12.76 -2.09
C GLU A 49 6.30 14.25 -1.99
N VAL A 50 6.09 14.91 -3.13
CA VAL A 50 5.62 16.29 -3.13
C VAL A 50 4.17 16.34 -2.68
N GLU A 51 3.81 17.40 -1.96
CA GLU A 51 2.46 17.56 -1.38
C GLU A 51 1.34 17.46 -2.44
N ALA A 52 1.60 17.91 -3.68
CA ALA A 52 0.68 17.77 -4.80
C ALA A 52 0.36 16.29 -5.14
N THR A 53 1.33 15.38 -5.03
CA THR A 53 1.13 13.94 -5.22
C THR A 53 0.23 13.37 -4.11
N LEU A 54 0.44 13.81 -2.87
CA LEU A 54 -0.38 13.37 -1.74
C LEU A 54 -1.83 13.82 -1.92
N ARG A 55 -2.06 15.10 -2.25
CA ARG A 55 -3.41 15.61 -2.55
C ARG A 55 -4.03 14.83 -3.70
N PHE A 56 -3.28 14.61 -4.77
CA PHE A 56 -3.77 13.86 -5.92
C PHE A 56 -4.21 12.43 -5.57
N VAL A 57 -3.44 11.70 -4.77
CA VAL A 57 -3.82 10.34 -4.34
C VAL A 57 -5.07 10.36 -3.47
N ARG A 58 -5.20 11.32 -2.54
CA ARG A 58 -6.41 11.52 -1.73
C ARG A 58 -7.61 11.82 -2.62
N ASP A 59 -7.49 12.79 -3.53
CA ASP A 59 -8.57 13.21 -4.42
C ASP A 59 -8.99 12.07 -5.36
N CYS A 60 -8.07 11.20 -5.78
CA CYS A 60 -8.41 9.97 -6.51
C CYS A 60 -9.27 9.01 -5.67
N ALA A 61 -8.91 8.79 -4.41
CA ALA A 61 -9.68 7.93 -3.52
C ALA A 61 -11.10 8.47 -3.29
N GLU A 62 -11.21 9.79 -3.06
CA GLU A 62 -12.48 10.49 -2.85
C GLU A 62 -13.34 10.52 -4.12
N HIS A 63 -12.79 10.96 -5.26
CA HIS A 63 -13.58 11.06 -6.49
C HIS A 63 -14.05 9.70 -7.02
N TRP A 64 -13.23 8.66 -6.86
CA TRP A 64 -13.61 7.32 -7.31
C TRP A 64 -14.35 6.52 -6.25
N GLN A 65 -14.44 7.03 -5.01
CA GLN A 65 -15.09 6.37 -3.87
C GLN A 65 -14.50 4.98 -3.61
N ILE A 66 -13.16 4.88 -3.61
CA ILE A 66 -12.43 3.63 -3.38
C ILE A 66 -11.43 3.77 -2.22
N PRO A 67 -11.19 2.70 -1.45
CA PRO A 67 -10.11 2.71 -0.48
C PRO A 67 -8.76 2.65 -1.19
N ILE A 68 -7.89 3.61 -0.88
CA ILE A 68 -6.46 3.55 -1.20
C ILE A 68 -5.71 3.43 0.12
N HIS A 69 -4.91 2.38 0.28
CA HIS A 69 -4.18 2.10 1.50
C HIS A 69 -2.82 2.77 1.48
N TRP A 70 -2.62 3.78 2.32
CA TRP A 70 -1.36 4.50 2.43
C TRP A 70 -0.45 3.78 3.41
N LEU A 71 0.71 3.34 2.92
CA LEU A 71 1.66 2.55 3.66
C LEU A 71 2.98 3.29 3.76
N GLU A 72 3.51 3.35 4.97
CA GLU A 72 4.85 3.86 5.24
C GLU A 72 5.74 2.76 5.78
N TYR A 73 7.02 2.83 5.45
CA TYR A 73 8.02 1.89 5.94
C TYR A 73 8.32 2.11 7.42
N LEU A 74 8.37 1.01 8.19
CA LEU A 74 8.94 0.97 9.53
C LEU A 74 10.20 0.12 9.56
N SER A 75 11.21 0.55 10.32
CA SER A 75 12.45 -0.21 10.53
C SER A 75 12.25 -1.42 11.43
N THR A 76 11.27 -1.35 12.34
CA THR A 76 10.86 -2.41 13.28
C THR A 76 9.66 -3.18 12.77
N GLU A 77 9.37 -4.34 13.36
CA GLU A 77 8.12 -5.05 13.10
C GLU A 77 6.90 -4.20 13.47
N PRO A 78 5.79 -4.23 12.71
CA PRO A 78 5.51 -5.14 11.59
C PRO A 78 6.12 -4.71 10.24
N GLY A 79 6.99 -3.69 10.20
CA GLY A 79 7.71 -3.23 9.01
C GLY A 79 6.94 -2.32 8.08
N TYR A 80 5.72 -1.96 8.48
CA TYR A 80 4.93 -0.91 7.87
C TYR A 80 4.01 -0.27 8.90
N THR A 81 3.54 0.94 8.61
CA THR A 81 2.37 1.54 9.27
C THR A 81 1.37 1.98 8.21
N GLN A 82 0.09 1.95 8.55
CA GLN A 82 -0.96 2.53 7.71
C GLN A 82 -1.21 3.96 8.19
N VAL A 83 -1.26 4.90 7.25
CA VAL A 83 -1.53 6.31 7.50
C VAL A 83 -2.70 6.78 6.64
N ASP A 84 -3.08 8.04 6.81
CA ASP A 84 -4.01 8.77 5.97
C ASP A 84 -3.30 10.00 5.39
N PHE A 85 -4.03 10.83 4.65
CA PHE A 85 -3.49 12.05 4.06
C PHE A 85 -2.92 12.99 5.14
N ASP A 86 -3.61 13.18 6.27
CA ASP A 86 -3.21 14.15 7.29
C ASP A 86 -1.96 13.70 8.05
N ARG A 87 -1.81 12.39 8.26
CA ARG A 87 -0.73 11.81 9.06
C ARG A 87 0.47 11.32 8.25
N ALA A 88 0.38 11.35 6.92
CA ALA A 88 1.48 10.96 6.06
C ALA A 88 2.76 11.77 6.35
N SER A 89 3.87 11.07 6.52
CA SER A 89 5.21 11.63 6.63
C SER A 89 5.53 12.55 5.44
N ARG A 90 6.16 13.70 5.69
CA ARG A 90 6.44 14.75 4.68
C ARG A 90 7.90 15.20 4.67
N GLN A 91 8.69 14.81 5.66
CA GLN A 91 10.08 15.24 5.83
C GLN A 91 11.08 14.14 5.48
N GLY A 92 10.61 12.95 5.11
CA GLY A 92 11.42 11.82 4.66
C GLY A 92 11.70 10.81 5.76
N GLU A 93 10.89 10.80 6.81
CA GLU A 93 11.01 9.97 7.99
C GLU A 93 11.11 8.46 7.64
N PRO A 94 10.27 7.90 6.73
CA PRO A 94 10.40 6.50 6.30
C PRO A 94 11.69 6.24 5.52
N PHE A 95 12.10 7.20 4.68
CA PHE A 95 13.33 7.11 3.90
C PHE A 95 14.57 7.15 4.80
N GLU A 96 14.59 8.03 5.79
CA GLU A 96 15.66 8.17 6.77
C GLU A 96 15.77 6.91 7.65
N ALA A 97 14.63 6.37 8.10
CA ALA A 97 14.59 5.11 8.84
C ALA A 97 15.23 3.97 8.04
N LEU A 98 15.03 3.93 6.73
CA LEU A 98 15.67 2.94 5.85
C LEU A 98 17.18 3.15 5.76
N ILE A 99 17.65 4.38 5.57
CA ILE A 99 19.09 4.70 5.51
C ILE A 99 19.76 4.29 6.83
N ARG A 100 19.17 4.66 7.97
CA ARG A 100 19.67 4.29 9.30
C ARG A 100 19.72 2.77 9.48
N LYS A 101 18.76 2.02 8.94
CA LYS A 101 18.80 0.56 9.01
C LYS A 101 19.86 -0.06 8.09
N ARG A 102 20.06 0.49 6.89
CA ARG A 102 20.97 -0.05 5.88
C ARG A 102 22.43 0.39 6.05
N GLN A 103 22.67 1.51 6.71
CA GLN A 103 24.00 2.12 6.88
C GLN A 103 24.68 2.49 5.55
N TYR A 104 23.90 2.72 4.48
CA TYR A 104 24.38 3.29 3.23
C TYR A 104 23.27 4.06 2.49
N LEU A 105 23.68 4.99 1.65
CA LEU A 105 22.77 5.81 0.85
C LEU A 105 22.23 5.04 -0.37
N PRO A 106 21.02 5.37 -0.82
CA PRO A 106 20.47 4.88 -2.08
C PRO A 106 21.48 5.03 -3.21
N ASN A 107 21.72 3.96 -3.95
CA ASN A 107 22.58 4.00 -5.12
C ASN A 107 21.91 3.25 -6.28
N PRO A 108 22.22 3.59 -7.53
CA PRO A 108 21.52 3.06 -8.69
C PRO A 108 21.75 1.55 -8.91
N VAL A 109 22.84 0.99 -8.36
CA VAL A 109 23.18 -0.44 -8.45
C VAL A 109 22.33 -1.26 -7.48
N ALA A 110 22.29 -0.82 -6.22
CA ALA A 110 21.48 -1.41 -5.17
C ALA A 110 20.10 -0.74 -5.15
N ARG A 111 19.15 -1.27 -5.94
CA ARG A 111 17.72 -0.86 -5.99
C ARG A 111 16.93 -1.17 -4.71
N GLY A 112 17.56 -0.98 -3.55
CA GLY A 112 17.05 -1.31 -2.24
C GLY A 112 15.85 -0.48 -1.80
N CYS A 113 15.74 0.77 -2.28
CA CYS A 113 14.66 1.68 -1.90
C CYS A 113 13.30 1.18 -2.39
N THR A 114 13.19 0.73 -3.65
CA THR A 114 11.93 0.17 -4.18
C THR A 114 11.48 -1.05 -3.39
N THR A 115 12.41 -1.97 -3.11
CA THR A 115 12.09 -3.19 -2.36
C THR A 115 11.67 -2.88 -0.92
N SER A 116 12.43 -2.03 -0.22
CA SER A 116 12.20 -1.74 1.20
C SER A 116 11.08 -0.76 1.47
N LEU A 117 10.92 0.29 0.68
CA LEU A 117 9.91 1.34 0.92
C LEU A 117 8.57 1.05 0.26
N LYS A 118 8.54 0.23 -0.80
CA LYS A 118 7.32 -0.02 -1.57
C LYS A 118 6.88 -1.47 -1.49
N ILE A 119 7.69 -2.39 -2.01
CA ILE A 119 7.28 -3.79 -2.20
C ILE A 119 7.08 -4.51 -0.86
N ARG A 120 8.05 -4.43 0.06
CA ARG A 120 7.98 -5.14 1.35
C ARG A 120 6.84 -4.63 2.26
N PRO A 121 6.64 -3.31 2.44
CA PRO A 121 5.50 -2.79 3.19
C PRO A 121 4.16 -3.27 2.62
N MET A 122 3.97 -3.17 1.30
CA MET A 122 2.76 -3.67 0.63
C MET A 122 2.56 -5.18 0.84
N HIS A 123 3.61 -5.98 0.66
CA HIS A 123 3.53 -7.43 0.86
C HIS A 123 3.14 -7.79 2.31
N ARG A 124 3.73 -7.13 3.29
CA ARG A 124 3.41 -7.34 4.71
C ARG A 124 1.98 -6.92 5.04
N TYR A 125 1.53 -5.79 4.49
CA TYR A 125 0.15 -5.35 4.60
C TYR A 125 -0.84 -6.37 4.02
N LEU A 126 -0.60 -6.84 2.79
CA LEU A 126 -1.44 -7.87 2.15
C LEU A 126 -1.47 -9.17 2.94
N SER A 127 -0.34 -9.59 3.51
CA SER A 127 -0.24 -10.79 4.35
C SER A 127 -1.09 -10.66 5.63
N CYS A 128 -1.15 -9.46 6.20
CA CYS A 128 -1.99 -9.13 7.34
C CYS A 128 -3.48 -9.14 6.95
N VAL A 129 -3.86 -8.43 5.87
CA VAL A 129 -5.26 -8.34 5.40
C VAL A 129 -5.80 -9.72 5.01
N SER A 130 -5.02 -10.53 4.29
CA SER A 130 -5.41 -11.88 3.91
C SER A 130 -5.58 -12.81 5.12
N SER A 131 -4.72 -12.66 6.15
CA SER A 131 -4.86 -13.41 7.40
C SER A 131 -6.13 -13.03 8.16
N ASN A 132 -6.52 -11.75 8.15
CA ASN A 132 -7.76 -11.29 8.77
C ASN A 132 -9.00 -11.78 8.01
N ARG A 133 -8.95 -11.80 6.68
CA ARG A 133 -10.03 -12.36 5.83
C ARG A 133 -10.17 -13.88 6.03
N ALA A 134 -9.05 -14.59 6.18
CA ALA A 134 -9.06 -16.02 6.51
C ALA A 134 -9.59 -16.32 7.93
N GLY A 135 -9.66 -15.31 8.81
CA GLY A 135 -10.21 -15.44 10.16
C GLY A 135 -11.71 -15.79 10.23
N SER A 136 -12.45 -15.71 9.12
CA SER A 136 -13.85 -16.16 9.01
C SER A 136 -14.00 -17.59 8.48
N ALA A 137 -12.94 -18.25 7.97
CA ALA A 137 -13.06 -19.58 7.36
C ALA A 137 -11.85 -20.53 7.51
N TRP A 138 -10.72 -20.10 8.09
CA TRP A 138 -9.48 -20.88 8.15
C TRP A 138 -8.76 -20.67 9.49
N ARG A 139 -9.31 -21.28 10.54
CA ARG A 139 -8.61 -21.48 11.81
C ARG A 139 -8.24 -22.95 11.95
N SER A 140 -7.23 -23.39 11.19
CA SER A 140 -6.50 -24.61 11.52
C SER A 140 -5.03 -24.49 11.11
N SER A 141 -4.16 -24.87 12.05
CA SER A 141 -2.76 -25.31 11.88
C SER A 141 -1.63 -24.32 11.55
N ARG A 142 -1.47 -23.23 12.34
CA ARG A 142 -0.11 -22.74 12.72
C ARG A 142 -0.10 -22.14 14.15
N PRO A 143 0.88 -22.51 15.02
CA PRO A 143 0.99 -21.96 16.36
C PRO A 143 1.85 -20.68 16.33
N GLY A 144 1.25 -19.55 16.66
CA GLY A 144 1.95 -18.29 16.88
C GLY A 144 1.02 -17.10 16.71
N PRO A 145 0.88 -16.21 17.72
CA PRO A 145 0.12 -14.99 17.56
C PRO A 145 0.82 -14.12 16.50
N LYS A 146 0.18 -13.93 15.34
CA LYS A 146 0.58 -12.88 14.40
C LYS A 146 0.31 -11.53 15.08
N PRO A 147 1.22 -10.56 15.01
CA PRO A 147 1.00 -9.25 15.59
C PRO A 147 -0.32 -8.69 15.04
N PRO A 148 -1.15 -8.03 15.88
CA PRO A 148 -2.38 -7.43 15.42
C PRO A 148 -2.05 -6.47 14.28
N CYS A 149 -2.76 -6.63 13.17
CA CYS A 149 -2.79 -5.65 12.10
C CYS A 149 -3.11 -4.30 12.74
N GLY A 150 -2.16 -3.36 12.76
CA GLY A 150 -2.34 -2.04 13.35
C GLY A 150 -3.56 -1.37 12.74
N GLY A 151 -4.69 -1.47 13.43
CA GLY A 151 -5.99 -1.03 12.96
C GLY A 151 -6.30 0.31 13.59
N PHE A 152 -6.47 1.35 12.76
CA PHE A 152 -7.36 2.43 13.13
C PHE A 152 -8.79 1.90 13.06
N ALA A 153 -9.48 1.93 14.20
CA ALA A 153 -10.92 1.78 14.24
C ALA A 153 -11.52 2.98 13.49
N TRP A 154 -12.19 2.72 12.37
CA TRP A 154 -13.06 3.69 11.74
C TRP A 154 -14.18 3.97 12.75
N SER A 155 -14.10 5.11 13.45
CA SER A 155 -15.24 5.63 14.19
C SER A 155 -16.09 6.39 13.18
N LEU A 156 -17.32 5.91 13.01
CA LEU A 156 -18.38 6.59 12.26
C LEU A 156 -18.72 7.95 12.90
#